data_AF-A0A8X6V0X1-F1
#
_entry.id   AF-A0A8X6V0X1-F1
#
_cell.length_a   1.000
_cell.length_b   1.000
_cell.length_c   1.000
_cell.angle_alpha   90.00
_cell.angle_beta   90.00
_cell.angle_gamma   90.00
#
_symmetry.space_group_name_H-M   'P 1'
#
loop_
_entity.id
_entity.type
_entity.pdbx_description
1 polymer ?
#
loop_
_entity_poly.entity_id
_entity_poly.type
_entity_poly.pdbx_seq_one_letter_code
_entity_poly.pdbx_strand_id
1 'polypeptide(L)'
;MRGTLTSQRYVDDILRHHIGPFLTGLPGAIFQQDNARPQTARVTQDFLRHFQTLPWPARSSGLSPVEHVWDQLKQQMTSCHSVHDLELAIQDL
;
A
#
# COMPACT_ATOMS: atom_id res chain seq x y z
N MET A 1 1.02 -12.21 -4.43
CA MET A 1 -0.39 -12.19 -4.88
C MET A 1 -0.43 -12.24 -6.40
N ARG A 2 -1.29 -13.06 -7.02
CA ARG A 2 -1.50 -13.02 -8.49
C ARG A 2 -2.92 -12.51 -8.81
N GLY A 3 -3.04 -11.77 -9.91
CA GLY A 3 -4.31 -11.19 -10.39
C GLY A 3 -4.65 -9.81 -9.79
N THR A 4 -5.70 -9.19 -10.32
CA THR A 4 -6.15 -7.84 -9.92
C THR A 4 -6.57 -7.81 -8.44
N LEU A 5 -6.13 -6.78 -7.73
CA LEU A 5 -6.50 -6.52 -6.35
C LEU A 5 -7.93 -5.98 -6.27
N THR A 6 -8.86 -6.78 -5.74
CA THR A 6 -10.24 -6.34 -5.45
C THR A 6 -10.31 -5.68 -4.08
N SER A 7 -11.38 -4.92 -3.80
CA SER A 7 -11.58 -4.31 -2.47
C SER A 7 -11.60 -5.34 -1.34
N GLN A 8 -12.21 -6.50 -1.58
CA GLN A 8 -12.27 -7.58 -0.59
C GLN A 8 -10.87 -8.11 -0.27
N ARG A 9 -10.07 -8.41 -1.30
CA ARG A 9 -8.69 -8.85 -1.14
C ARG A 9 -7.80 -7.78 -0.52
N TYR A 10 -8.04 -6.51 -0.84
CA TYR A 10 -7.34 -5.41 -0.19
C TYR A 10 -7.59 -5.40 1.32
N VAL A 11 -8.83 -5.63 1.75
CA VAL A 11 -9.16 -5.73 3.18
C VAL A 11 -8.56 -6.98 3.81
N ASP A 12 -8.78 -8.16 3.21
CA ASP A 12 -8.43 -9.44 3.82
C ASP A 12 -6.93 -9.71 3.79
N ASP A 13 -6.31 -9.50 2.63
CA ASP A 13 -4.92 -9.88 2.39
C ASP A 13 -3.93 -8.77 2.79
N ILE A 14 -4.34 -7.50 2.79
CA ILE A 14 -3.43 -6.36 3.05
C ILE A 14 -3.80 -5.64 4.35
N LEU A 15 -4.99 -5.06 4.44
CA LEU A 15 -5.32 -4.21 5.58
C LEU A 15 -5.41 -4.99 6.88
N ARG A 16 -6.19 -6.08 6.93
CA ARG A 16 -6.36 -6.86 8.16
C ARG A 16 -5.08 -7.57 8.56
N HIS A 17 -4.34 -8.10 7.59
CA HIS A 17 -3.17 -8.93 7.87
C HIS A 17 -1.92 -8.12 8.22
N HIS A 18 -1.69 -6.99 7.55
CA HIS A 18 -0.45 -6.22 7.69
C HIS A 18 -0.66 -4.85 8.35
N ILE A 19 -1.65 -4.08 7.91
CA ILE A 19 -1.80 -2.68 8.33
C ILE A 19 -2.49 -2.55 9.70
N GLY A 20 -3.54 -3.34 9.95
CA GLY A 20 -4.32 -3.31 11.18
C GLY A 20 -3.47 -3.52 12.44
N PRO A 21 -2.64 -4.59 12.51
CA PRO A 21 -1.74 -4.79 13.63
C PRO A 21 -0.76 -3.63 13.82
N PHE A 22 -0.21 -3.10 12.72
CA PHE A 22 0.74 -1.98 12.76
C PHE A 22 0.11 -0.71 13.34
N LEU A 23 -1.06 -0.31 12.83
CA LEU A 23 -1.76 0.89 13.32
C LEU A 23 -2.25 0.75 14.76
N THR A 24 -2.65 -0.46 15.17
CA THR A 24 -3.04 -0.72 16.57
C THR A 24 -1.84 -0.59 17.51
N GLY A 25 -0.65 -0.97 17.07
CA GLY A 25 0.60 -0.83 17.83
C GLY A 25 1.20 0.59 17.83
N LEU A 26 0.63 1.53 17.07
CA LEU A 26 1.17 2.88 16.89
C LEU A 26 0.10 3.96 17.21
N PRO A 27 -0.13 4.28 18.50
CA PRO A 27 -1.13 5.26 18.90
C PRO A 27 -0.88 6.64 18.26
N GLY A 28 -1.92 7.23 17.67
CA GLY A 28 -1.85 8.53 17.00
C GLY A 28 -1.32 8.48 15.56
N ALA A 29 -1.04 7.31 15.01
CA ALA A 29 -0.65 7.16 13.61
C ALA A 29 -1.80 7.54 12.65
N ILE A 30 -1.44 8.22 11.56
CA ILE A 30 -2.36 8.57 10.47
C ILE A 30 -2.02 7.71 9.26
N PHE A 31 -2.98 6.89 8.83
CA PHE A 31 -2.82 6.03 7.66
C PHE A 31 -3.07 6.82 6.37
N GLN A 32 -2.09 6.83 5.48
CA GLN A 32 -2.21 7.43 4.16
C GLN A 32 -2.34 6.33 3.09
N GLN A 33 -3.32 6.50 2.20
CA GLN A 33 -3.50 5.70 1.00
C GLN A 33 -3.98 6.63 -0.13
N ASP A 34 -4.01 6.15 -1.37
CA ASP A 34 -4.55 6.93 -2.49
C ASP A 34 -6.07 6.74 -2.64
N ASN A 35 -6.65 7.25 -3.72
CA ASN A 35 -8.09 7.13 -3.99
C ASN A 35 -8.41 6.03 -5.03
N ALA A 36 -7.59 4.97 -5.12
CA ALA A 36 -7.87 3.87 -6.02
C ALA A 36 -9.23 3.21 -5.72
N ARG A 37 -9.86 2.62 -6.75
CA ARG A 37 -11.19 2.01 -6.64
C ARG A 37 -11.30 0.96 -5.52
N PRO A 38 -10.30 0.06 -5.31
CA PRO A 38 -10.35 -0.87 -4.19
C PRO A 38 -10.36 -0.17 -2.82
N GLN A 39 -9.63 0.94 -2.69
CA GLN A 39 -9.39 1.67 -1.44
C GLN A 39 -10.57 2.55 -1.01
N THR A 40 -11.33 3.05 -1.99
CA THR A 40 -12.52 3.89 -1.77
C THR A 40 -13.81 3.10 -1.63
N ALA A 41 -13.77 1.78 -1.83
CA ALA A 41 -14.94 0.92 -1.71
C ALA A 41 -15.45 0.84 -0.27
N ARG A 42 -16.76 0.62 -0.12
CA ARG A 42 -17.43 0.58 1.19
C ARG A 42 -16.78 -0.40 2.17
N VAL A 43 -16.45 -1.62 1.73
CA VAL A 43 -15.82 -2.64 2.59
C VAL A 43 -14.49 -2.17 3.18
N THR A 44 -13.73 -1.39 2.40
CA THR A 44 -12.46 -0.81 2.85
C THR A 44 -12.68 0.35 3.80
N GLN A 45 -13.63 1.24 3.51
CA GLN A 45 -13.98 2.35 4.38
C GLN A 45 -14.56 1.87 5.73
N ASP A 46 -15.34 0.78 5.72
CA ASP A 46 -15.87 0.15 6.93
C ASP A 46 -14.74 -0.40 7.82
N PHE A 47 -13.71 -1.01 7.24
CA PHE A 47 -12.52 -1.45 7.98
C PHE A 47 -11.76 -0.25 8.58
N LEU A 48 -11.51 0.78 7.76
CA LEU A 48 -10.69 1.94 8.13
C LEU A 48 -11.38 2.92 9.08
N ARG A 49 -12.69 2.78 9.33
CA ARG A 49 -13.44 3.66 10.26
C ARG A 49 -12.84 3.73 11.66
N HIS A 50 -12.12 2.69 12.08
CA HIS A 50 -11.48 2.62 13.40
C HIS A 50 -10.08 3.23 13.44
N PHE A 51 -9.54 3.66 12.30
CA PHE A 51 -8.20 4.23 12.17
C PHE A 51 -8.28 5.66 11.65
N GLN A 52 -7.32 6.49 12.04
CA GLN A 52 -7.20 7.82 11.46
C GLN A 52 -6.61 7.69 10.06
N THR A 53 -7.30 8.26 9.06
CA THR A 53 -6.81 8.28 7.68
C THR A 53 -6.54 9.71 7.21
N LEU A 54 -5.53 9.89 6.37
CA LEU A 54 -5.22 11.17 5.74
C LEU A 54 -6.10 11.35 4.51
N PRO A 55 -6.93 12.40 4.42
CA PRO A 55 -7.64 12.72 3.19
C PRO A 55 -6.62 13.01 2.07
N TRP A 56 -6.70 12.27 0.97
CA TRP A 56 -5.77 12.42 -0.14
C TRP A 56 -6.45 13.13 -1.32
N PRO A 57 -5.84 14.15 -1.94
CA PRO A 57 -6.42 14.79 -3.11
C PRO A 57 -6.35 13.89 -4.35
N ALA A 58 -7.27 14.09 -5.28
CA ALA A 58 -7.24 13.39 -6.57
C ALA A 58 -6.01 13.84 -7.39
N ARG A 59 -5.40 12.89 -8.11
CA ARG A 59 -4.22 13.12 -8.98
C ARG A 59 -2.98 13.66 -8.25
N SER A 60 -2.83 13.31 -6.98
CA SER A 60 -1.69 13.70 -6.15
C SER A 60 -0.66 12.59 -6.00
N SER A 61 -0.44 11.76 -7.03
CA SER A 61 0.56 10.69 -6.98
C SER A 61 1.95 11.24 -6.66
N GLY A 62 2.35 12.34 -7.30
CA GLY A 62 3.64 13.00 -7.05
C GLY A 62 3.83 13.60 -5.65
N LEU A 63 2.81 13.58 -4.79
CA LEU A 63 2.91 14.01 -3.39
C LEU A 63 3.10 12.84 -2.42
N SER A 64 2.97 11.60 -2.89
CA SER A 64 2.99 10.43 -2.02
C SER A 64 4.44 10.02 -1.72
N PRO A 65 4.87 9.96 -0.45
CA PRO A 65 6.22 9.53 -0.10
C PRO A 65 6.58 8.15 -0.65
N VAL A 66 5.59 7.27 -0.80
CA VAL A 66 5.78 5.92 -1.35
C VAL A 66 6.24 5.94 -2.81
N GLU A 67 5.82 6.92 -3.62
CA GLU A 67 6.28 7.04 -5.01
C GLU A 67 7.77 7.38 -5.07
N HIS A 68 8.25 8.21 -4.14
CA HIS A 68 9.69 8.50 -4.04
C HIS A 68 10.50 7.25 -3.68
N VAL A 69 10.01 6.44 -2.73
CA VAL A 69 10.63 5.16 -2.38
C VAL A 69 10.63 4.22 -3.58
N TRP A 70 9.53 4.12 -4.32
CA TRP A 70 9.47 3.32 -5.55
C TRP A 70 10.47 3.77 -6.60
N ASP A 71 10.67 5.06 -6.78
CA ASP A 71 11.63 5.59 -7.76
C ASP A 71 13.07 5.26 -7.38
N GLN A 72 13.42 5.33 -6.09
CA GLN A 72 14.72 4.89 -5.60
C GLN A 72 14.92 3.38 -5.82
N LEU A 73 13.91 2.57 -5.49
CA LEU A 73 13.96 1.12 -5.69
C LEU A 73 14.15 0.75 -7.17
N LYS A 74 13.43 1.41 -8.09
CA LYS A 74 13.60 1.21 -9.54
C LYS A 74 15.02 1.51 -10.01
N GLN A 75 15.66 2.56 -9.48
CA GLN A 75 17.04 2.90 -9.83
C GLN A 75 18.03 1.83 -9.35
N GLN A 76 17.81 1.26 -8.17
CA GLN A 76 18.66 0.20 -7.62
C GLN A 76 18.47 -1.15 -8.34
N MET A 77 17.26 -1.43 -8.83
CA MET A 77 16.89 -2.72 -9.45
C MET A 77 17.03 -2.76 -10.97
N THR A 78 17.84 -1.87 -11.56
CA THR A 78 18.04 -1.76 -13.03
C THR A 78 18.57 -3.03 -13.70
N SER A 79 19.13 -3.98 -12.93
CA SER A 79 19.66 -5.26 -13.42
C SER A 79 18.71 -6.46 -13.25
N CYS A 80 17.48 -6.27 -12.78
CA CYS A 80 16.50 -7.36 -12.69
C CYS A 80 15.89 -7.62 -14.08
N HIS A 81 16.06 -8.83 -14.61
CA HIS A 81 15.58 -9.18 -15.96
C HIS A 81 14.37 -10.14 -15.94
N SER A 82 13.98 -10.60 -14.76
CA SER A 82 12.79 -11.41 -14.55
C SER A 82 12.02 -10.99 -13.29
N VAL A 83 10.75 -11.41 -13.21
CA VAL A 83 9.93 -11.22 -12.00
C VAL A 83 10.57 -11.92 -10.80
N HIS A 84 11.25 -13.05 -11.03
CA HIS A 84 11.92 -13.79 -9.97
C HIS A 84 13.12 -13.02 -9.41
N ASP A 85 13.94 -12.41 -10.27
CA ASP A 85 15.06 -11.57 -9.84
C ASP A 85 14.57 -10.38 -9.01
N LEU A 86 13.45 -9.78 -9.43
CA LEU A 86 12.81 -8.68 -8.71
C LEU A 86 12.29 -9.13 -7.33
N GLU A 87 11.64 -10.30 -7.24
CA GLU A 87 11.12 -10.84 -5.99
C GLU A 87 12.23 -11.11 -4.97
N LEU A 88 13.39 -11.63 -5.42
CA LEU A 88 14.57 -11.83 -4.58
C LEU A 88 15.16 -10.50 -4.13
N ALA A 89 15.38 -9.56 -5.07
CA ALA A 89 15.95 -8.26 -4.75
C ALA A 89 15.11 -7.43 -3.77
N ILE A 90 13.78 -7.60 -3.79
CA ILE A 90 12.87 -6.94 -2.84
C ILE A 90 12.93 -7.59 -1.44
N GLN A 91 13.18 -8.89 -1.35
CA GLN A 91 13.26 -9.61 -0.06
C GLN A 91 14.59 -9.41 0.66
N ASP A 92 15.65 -9.06 -0.08
CA ASP A 92 16.99 -8.82 0.46
C ASP A 92 17.23 -7.35 0.89
N LEU A 93 16.21 -6.49 0.79
CA LEU A 93 16.19 -5.11 1.32
C LEU A 93 15.82 -5.07 2.81
#